data_AF-A0A3B8LFS9-F1
#
_entry.id   AF-A0A3B8LFS9-F1
#
_cell.length_a   1.000
_cell.length_b   1.000
_cell.length_c   1.000
_cell.angle_alpha   90.00
_cell.angle_beta   90.00
_cell.angle_gamma   90.00
#
_symmetry.space_group_name_H-M   'P 1'
#
loop_
_entity.id
_entity.type
_entity.pdbx_description
1 polymer ?
#
loop_
_entity_poly.entity_id
_entity_poly.type
_entity_poly.pdbx_seq_one_letter_code
_entity_poly.pdbx_strand_id
1 'polypeptide(L)'
;MCYPEVALAASGNVKVNALNTFWVLLAAFMVFLMQAGFGMVEAGLIRAKNAANILMKNMMDFCMASLGFFAFGYAIMFGGDGALFGTTGWFLIGAKSPAGVDVPMYA
;
A
#
# COMPACT_ATOMS: atom_id res chain seq x y z
N MET A 1 19.90 16.88 -3.31
CA MET A 1 19.72 18.24 -3.87
C MET A 1 19.12 18.21 -5.29
N CYS A 2 18.01 17.51 -5.51
CA CYS A 2 17.20 17.65 -6.74
C CYS A 2 15.74 17.25 -6.43
N TYR A 3 15.05 18.08 -5.65
CA TYR A 3 13.59 18.13 -5.65
C TYR A 3 13.15 19.61 -5.69
N PRO A 4 13.40 20.35 -6.79
CA PRO A 4 12.56 21.49 -7.12
C PRO A 4 11.36 20.88 -7.86
N GLU A 5 10.14 20.77 -7.35
CA GLU A 5 9.19 21.86 -7.07
C GLU A 5 8.16 21.43 -5.99
N VAL A 6 8.35 20.27 -5.36
CA VAL A 6 7.40 19.69 -4.39
C VAL A 6 7.48 20.32 -2.99
N ALA A 7 8.28 21.38 -2.81
CA ALA A 7 8.46 22.08 -1.54
C ALA A 7 7.55 23.33 -1.35
N LEU A 8 6.61 23.64 -2.27
CA LEU A 8 5.75 24.85 -2.20
C LEU A 8 4.26 24.60 -1.90
N ALA A 9 3.88 23.53 -1.20
CA ALA A 9 2.49 23.38 -0.74
C ALA A 9 2.40 23.24 0.78
N ALA A 10 3.09 24.09 1.53
CA ALA A 10 3.06 24.11 2.99
C ALA A 10 1.95 24.97 3.62
N SER A 11 1.08 25.65 2.85
CA SER A 11 -0.11 26.33 3.40
C SER A 11 -1.06 26.80 2.31
N GLY A 12 -2.19 26.12 2.14
CA GLY A 12 -3.31 26.58 1.30
C GLY A 12 -4.06 25.41 0.67
N ASN A 13 -5.24 25.07 1.21
CA ASN A 13 -6.25 24.14 0.67
C ASN A 13 -5.67 23.08 -0.27
N VAL A 14 -5.14 21.98 0.27
CA VAL A 14 -4.68 20.84 -0.53
C VAL A 14 -5.89 20.27 -1.27
N LYS A 15 -6.04 20.66 -2.54
CA LYS A 15 -7.10 20.15 -3.41
C LYS A 15 -6.68 18.75 -3.83
N VAL A 16 -7.42 17.73 -3.38
CA VAL A 16 -7.28 16.36 -3.88
C VAL A 16 -7.48 16.38 -5.39
N ASN A 17 -6.40 16.16 -6.14
CA ASN A 17 -6.45 16.16 -7.60
C ASN A 17 -6.89 14.79 -8.09
N ALA A 18 -8.09 14.71 -8.66
CA ALA A 18 -8.70 13.46 -9.12
C ALA A 18 -7.83 12.71 -10.15
N LEU A 19 -7.07 13.41 -11.00
CA LEU A 19 -6.16 12.77 -11.95
C LEU A 19 -4.97 12.11 -11.26
N ASN A 20 -4.41 12.76 -10.24
CA ASN A 20 -3.31 12.19 -9.45
C ASN A 20 -3.80 10.98 -8.64
N THR A 21 -4.99 11.06 -8.03
CA THR A 21 -5.60 9.94 -7.33
C THR A 21 -5.89 8.77 -8.28
N PHE A 22 -6.47 9.04 -9.45
CA PHE A 22 -6.71 8.02 -10.47
C PHE A 22 -5.41 7.32 -10.91
N TRP A 23 -4.37 8.10 -11.19
CA TRP A 23 -3.07 7.57 -11.58
C TRP A 23 -2.47 6.65 -10.50
N VAL A 24 -2.52 7.05 -9.23
CA VAL A 24 -2.02 6.23 -8.12
C VAL A 24 -2.84 4.96 -7.94
N LEU A 25 -4.17 5.02 -8.07
CA LEU A 25 -5.04 3.83 -8.00
C LEU A 25 -4.78 2.87 -9.18
N LEU A 26 -4.57 3.41 -10.39
CA LEU A 26 -4.21 2.61 -11.56
C LEU A 26 -2.85 1.92 -11.35
N ALA A 27 -1.85 2.66 -10.88
CA ALA A 27 -0.54 2.11 -10.55
C ALA A 27 -0.65 1.03 -9.46
N ALA A 28 -1.47 1.23 -8.43
CA ALA A 28 -1.71 0.23 -7.39
C ALA A 28 -2.36 -1.05 -7.95
N PHE A 29 -3.29 -0.93 -8.90
CA PHE A 29 -3.88 -2.08 -9.58
C PHE A 29 -2.85 -2.86 -10.42
N MET A 30 -1.94 -2.15 -11.10
CA MET A 30 -0.85 -2.81 -11.84
C MET A 30 0.09 -3.58 -10.91
N VAL A 31 0.36 -3.05 -9.71
CA VAL A 31 1.17 -3.74 -8.69
C VAL A 31 0.42 -4.94 -8.11
N PHE A 32 -0.90 -4.84 -7.90
CA PHE A 32 -1.70 -5.99 -7.49
C PHE A 32 -1.57 -7.18 -8.47
N LEU A 33 -1.53 -6.91 -9.77
CA LEU A 33 -1.31 -7.93 -10.80
C LEU A 33 0.08 -8.58 -10.73
N MET A 34 1.08 -7.98 -10.08
CA MET A 34 2.40 -8.61 -9.90
C MET A 34 2.31 -9.87 -9.04
N GLN A 35 1.43 -9.91 -8.04
CA GLN A 35 1.27 -11.08 -7.18
C GLN A 35 0.73 -12.28 -7.97
N ALA A 36 -0.29 -12.04 -8.80
CA ALA A 36 -0.79 -13.03 -9.75
C ALA A 36 0.27 -13.43 -10.79
N GLY A 37 1.09 -12.48 -11.25
CA GLY A 37 2.20 -12.72 -12.18
C GLY A 37 3.27 -13.65 -11.61
N PHE A 38 3.74 -13.41 -10.38
CA PHE A 38 4.70 -14.27 -9.71
C PHE A 38 4.13 -15.66 -9.43
N GLY A 39 2.87 -15.74 -8.99
CA GLY A 39 2.19 -17.02 -8.80
C GLY A 39 2.13 -17.86 -10.07
N MET A 40 1.92 -17.23 -11.24
CA MET A 40 1.92 -17.92 -12.54
C MET A 40 3.31 -18.40 -12.97
N VAL A 41 4.37 -17.62 -12.71
CA VAL A 41 5.75 -18.02 -13.00
C VAL A 41 6.16 -19.20 -12.11
N GLU A 42 5.88 -19.15 -10.82
CA GLU A 42 6.19 -20.23 -9.89
C GLU A 42 5.41 -21.51 -10.22
N ALA A 43 4.13 -21.39 -10.58
CA ALA A 43 3.31 -22.51 -11.01
C ALA A 43 3.76 -23.10 -12.36
N GLY A 44 4.26 -22.27 -13.28
CA GLY A 44 4.75 -22.68 -14.59
C GLY A 44 6.10 -23.42 -14.55
N LEU A 45 6.91 -23.17 -13.52
CA LEU A 45 8.22 -23.83 -13.34
C LEU A 45 8.13 -25.15 -12.57
N ILE A 46 6.96 -25.53 -12.07
CA ILE A 46 6.76 -26.78 -11.32
C ILE A 46 5.89 -27.79 -12.05
N ARG A 47 5.98 -29.05 -11.62
CA ARG A 47 5.19 -30.14 -12.21
C ARG A 47 3.69 -29.89 -11.95
N ALA A 48 2.87 -30.05 -12.99
CA ALA A 48 1.43 -29.76 -12.98
C ALA A 48 0.65 -30.34 -11.78
N LYS A 49 1.04 -31.52 -11.28
CA LYS A 49 0.42 -32.15 -10.10
C LYS A 49 0.51 -31.33 -8.81
N ASN A 50 1.48 -30.41 -8.71
CA ASN A 50 1.69 -29.56 -7.53
C ASN A 50 1.34 -28.09 -7.78
N ALA A 51 0.98 -27.71 -9.02
CA ALA A 51 0.74 -26.32 -9.45
C ALA A 51 -0.38 -25.66 -8.62
N ALA A 52 -1.48 -26.39 -8.41
CA ALA A 52 -2.60 -25.90 -7.60
C ALA A 52 -2.18 -25.61 -6.14
N ASN A 53 -1.29 -26.41 -5.55
CA ASN A 53 -0.86 -26.22 -4.16
C ASN A 53 0.05 -24.99 -4.01
N ILE A 54 0.83 -24.64 -5.03
CA ILE A 54 1.67 -23.43 -5.01
C ILE A 54 0.81 -22.18 -5.25
N LEU A 55 -0.11 -22.22 -6.20
CA LEU A 55 -1.03 -21.10 -6.46
C LEU A 55 -1.87 -20.74 -5.22
N MET A 56 -2.33 -21.75 -4.46
CA MET A 56 -3.06 -21.52 -3.21
C MET A 56 -2.20 -20.85 -2.13
N LYS A 57 -0.91 -21.17 -2.05
CA LYS A 57 0.01 -20.52 -1.11
C LYS A 57 0.26 -19.06 -1.49
N ASN A 58 0.43 -18.79 -2.78
CA ASN A 58 0.62 -17.43 -3.28
C ASN A 58 -0.63 -16.55 -3.04
N MET A 59 -1.83 -17.10 -3.24
CA MET A 59 -3.07 -16.41 -2.89
C MET A 59 -3.18 -16.15 -1.38
N MET A 60 -2.82 -17.13 -0.55
CA MET A 60 -2.86 -17.00 0.91
C MET A 60 -1.89 -15.92 1.40
N ASP A 61 -0.71 -15.83 0.80
CA ASP A 61 0.27 -14.79 1.11
C ASP A 61 -0.29 -13.39 0.79
N PHE A 62 -0.94 -13.21 -0.36
CA PHE A 62 -1.58 -11.94 -0.70
C PHE A 62 -2.67 -11.53 0.32
N CYS A 63 -3.52 -12.46 0.74
CA CYS A 63 -4.56 -12.20 1.74
C CYS A 63 -3.95 -11.82 3.11
N MET A 64 -2.96 -12.58 3.56
CA MET A 64 -2.31 -12.34 4.85
C MET A 64 -1.49 -11.04 4.85
N ALA A 65 -0.79 -10.74 3.76
CA ALA A 65 -0.05 -9.49 3.59
C ALA A 65 -0.98 -8.28 3.59
N SER A 66 -2.14 -8.37 2.92
CA SER A 66 -3.14 -7.29 2.89
C SER A 66 -3.72 -7.01 4.28
N LEU A 67 -4.10 -8.06 5.02
CA LEU A 67 -4.61 -7.93 6.39
C LEU A 67 -3.53 -7.46 7.37
N GLY A 68 -2.29 -7.95 7.23
CA GLY A 68 -1.15 -7.51 8.03
C GLY A 68 -0.80 -6.04 7.79
N PHE A 69 -0.86 -5.58 6.55
CA PHE A 69 -0.64 -4.18 6.20
C PHE A 69 -1.73 -3.28 6.80
N PHE A 70 -2.99 -3.71 6.75
CA PHE A 70 -4.11 -3.00 7.37
C PHE A 70 -3.97 -2.91 8.90
N ALA A 71 -3.63 -4.01 9.58
CA ALA A 71 -3.57 -4.05 11.04
C ALA A 71 -2.34 -3.32 11.61
N PHE A 72 -1.16 -3.54 11.02
CA PHE A 72 0.11 -3.06 11.59
C PHE A 72 0.98 -2.30 10.58
N GLY A 73 0.93 -2.64 9.29
CA GLY A 73 1.82 -2.07 8.28
C GLY A 73 1.66 -0.57 8.11
N TYR A 74 0.43 -0.06 8.10
CA TYR A 74 0.20 1.38 8.05
C TYR A 74 0.78 2.11 9.27
N ALA A 75 0.56 1.56 10.47
CA ALA A 75 1.03 2.13 11.72
C ALA A 75 2.56 2.23 11.77
N ILE A 76 3.25 1.20 11.26
CA ILE A 76 4.72 1.17 11.24
C ILE A 76 5.29 2.11 10.17
N MET A 77 4.65 2.21 9.00
CA MET A 77 5.19 2.95 7.85
C MET A 77 4.86 4.44 7.86
N PHE A 78 3.66 4.82 8.31
CA PHE A 78 3.15 6.19 8.27
C PHE A 78 2.76 6.74 9.65
N GLY A 79 2.96 5.97 10.71
CA GLY A 79 2.45 6.31 12.04
C GLY A 79 3.37 7.17 12.89
N GLY A 80 3.21 8.49 12.90
CA GLY A 80 3.92 9.36 13.84
C GLY A 80 5.40 9.57 13.51
N ASP A 81 6.12 10.30 14.38
CA ASP A 81 7.43 10.90 14.05
C ASP A 81 8.64 10.08 14.53
N GLY A 82 8.48 8.77 14.69
CA GLY A 82 9.59 7.90 15.08
C GLY A 82 10.65 7.81 13.98
N ALA A 83 11.94 7.97 14.34
CA ALA A 83 13.04 8.00 13.37
C ALA A 83 13.28 6.66 12.62
N LEU A 84 12.79 5.54 13.16
CA LEU A 84 12.95 4.20 12.57
C LEU A 84 11.63 3.46 12.35
N PHE A 85 10.64 3.64 13.23
CA PHE A 85 9.34 2.99 13.13
C PHE A 85 8.23 3.92 13.62
N GLY A 86 7.06 3.82 12.99
CA GLY A 86 5.87 4.50 13.42
C GLY A 86 5.23 3.87 14.67
N THR A 87 4.68 4.72 15.55
CA THR A 87 4.14 4.36 16.87
C THR A 87 2.62 4.54 16.98
N THR A 88 1.97 5.16 15.99
CA THR A 88 0.54 5.54 16.04
C THR A 88 -0.24 5.06 14.81
N GLY A 89 -1.54 4.84 14.91
CA GLY A 89 -2.39 4.45 13.77
C GLY A 89 -2.57 2.93 13.58
N TRP A 90 -2.48 2.17 14.67
CA TRP A 90 -2.79 0.73 14.71
C TRP A 90 -4.22 0.47 14.22
N PHE A 91 -4.41 -0.53 13.34
CA PHE A 91 -5.71 -0.81 12.69
C PHE A 91 -6.34 0.40 11.97
N LEU A 92 -5.54 1.37 11.53
CA LEU A 92 -5.99 2.65 10.98
C LEU A 92 -6.80 3.53 11.96
N ILE A 93 -6.87 3.17 13.24
CA ILE A 93 -7.58 3.95 14.26
C ILE A 93 -6.71 5.16 14.64
N GLY A 94 -7.24 6.36 14.40
CA GLY A 94 -6.51 7.61 14.66
C GLY A 94 -5.34 7.88 13.72
N ALA A 95 -5.32 7.21 12.55
CA ALA A 95 -4.33 7.44 11.50
C ALA A 95 -4.41 8.88 10.98
N LYS A 96 -3.28 9.59 10.99
CA LYS A 96 -3.15 10.91 10.36
C LYS A 96 -2.83 10.75 8.87
N SER A 97 -3.44 11.59 8.04
CA SER A 97 -3.13 11.68 6.62
C SER A 97 -1.71 12.23 6.43
N PRO A 98 -0.80 11.52 5.75
CA PRO A 98 0.54 12.04 5.46
C PRO A 98 0.53 13.32 4.62
N ALA A 99 -0.58 13.58 3.91
CA ALA A 99 -0.78 14.76 3.07
C ALA A 99 -1.28 16.01 3.84
N GLY A 100 -1.48 15.94 5.16
CA GLY A 100 -1.97 17.07 5.97
C GLY A 100 -3.42 17.49 5.63
N VAL A 101 -4.20 16.57 5.06
CA VAL A 101 -5.61 16.78 4.69
C VAL A 101 -6.50 16.01 5.65
N ASP A 102 -7.39 16.71 6.35
CA ASP A 102 -8.39 16.14 7.28
C ASP A 102 -9.57 15.49 6.51
N VAL A 103 -9.27 14.45 5.72
CA VAL A 103 -10.30 13.54 5.21
C VAL A 103 -10.52 12.41 6.22
N PRO A 104 -11.77 12.03 6.53
CA PRO A 104 -12.04 10.88 7.38
C PRO A 104 -11.44 9.60 6.76
N MET A 105 -10.43 9.01 7.41
CA MET A 105 -9.75 7.79 6.94
C MET A 105 -10.57 6.51 7.17
N TYR A 106 -11.82 6.65 7.64
CA TYR A 106 -12.76 5.57 7.96
C TYR A 106 -14.05 5.63 7.14
N ALA A 107 -14.09 6.45 6.08
CA ALA A 107 -15.20 6.52 5.13
C ALA A 107 -14.89 5.74 3.85
#